data_AF-A0AAD7TYV0-F1
#
_entry.id   AF-A0AAD7TYV0-F1
#
_cell.length_a   1.000
_cell.length_b   1.000
_cell.length_c   1.000
_cell.angle_alpha   90.00
_cell.angle_beta   90.00
_cell.angle_gamma   90.00
#
_symmetry.space_group_name_H-M   'P 1'
#
loop_
_entity.id
_entity.type
_entity.pdbx_description
1 polymer ?
#
loop_
_entity_poly.entity_id
_entity_poly.type
_entity_poly.pdbx_seq_one_letter_code
_entity_poly.pdbx_strand_id
1 'polypeptide(L)'
;MSSSSLATKALRRSLRRATPSHARHRSTDASSSSATAASSSQSKLDVKPQSTLPDDKMRVLVNLYHQSGSFITKENLSDRIDQAFAKAKHITVLGPESTLRSLQVQVEQRRANPKFGTSNQATPYREGELWSDLRPIRERAVLTTLFGMVGRRLPGYDVLKEEEERIKRKLKEAEEAQRDS
;
A
#
# COMPACT_ATOMS: atom_id res chain seq x y z
N MET A 1 68.90 -9.67 10.43
CA MET A 1 67.68 -10.44 10.13
C MET A 1 66.48 -9.52 10.24
N SER A 2 65.53 -9.68 9.31
CA SER A 2 64.19 -9.05 9.22
C SER A 2 64.15 -7.55 8.91
N SER A 3 63.98 -7.06 7.67
CA SER A 3 62.94 -7.23 6.63
C SER A 3 61.78 -6.21 6.72
N SER A 4 61.79 -5.29 5.75
CA SER A 4 60.67 -4.86 4.91
C SER A 4 59.63 -3.89 5.48
N SER A 5 59.88 -2.61 5.19
CA SER A 5 58.86 -1.56 5.04
C SER A 5 58.20 -1.68 3.67
N LEU A 6 56.88 -1.84 3.63
CA LEU A 6 56.07 -1.66 2.42
C LEU A 6 54.87 -0.78 2.75
N ALA A 7 55.00 0.50 2.43
CA ALA A 7 53.91 1.47 2.45
C ALA A 7 53.11 1.36 1.15
N THR A 8 51.90 0.84 1.21
CA THR A 8 50.94 0.85 0.09
C THR A 8 49.95 2.01 0.30
N LYS A 9 50.20 3.12 -0.39
CA LYS A 9 49.22 4.22 -0.54
C LYS A 9 48.14 3.80 -1.53
N ALA A 10 46.95 3.46 -1.04
CA ALA A 10 45.78 3.19 -1.87
C ALA A 10 44.79 4.37 -1.87
N LEU A 11 44.78 5.07 -3.01
CA LEU A 11 43.63 5.61 -3.75
C LEU A 11 42.43 6.18 -2.95
N ARG A 12 42.47 7.50 -2.69
CA ARG A 12 41.26 8.29 -2.41
C ARG A 12 40.54 8.61 -3.73
N ARG A 13 39.54 7.80 -4.10
CA ARG A 13 38.55 8.17 -5.14
C ARG A 13 37.26 8.64 -4.46
N SER A 14 37.18 9.95 -4.25
CA SER A 14 35.99 10.65 -3.79
C SER A 14 34.90 10.59 -4.86
N LEU A 15 33.87 9.77 -4.65
CA LEU A 15 32.65 9.79 -5.43
C LEU A 15 31.83 11.04 -5.08
N ARG A 16 31.57 11.86 -6.10
CA ARG A 16 30.75 13.07 -6.01
C ARG A 16 29.31 12.67 -5.66
N ARG A 17 28.81 13.23 -4.56
CA ARG A 17 27.41 13.14 -4.15
C ARG A 17 26.60 14.14 -4.97
N ALA A 18 25.95 13.68 -6.04
CA ALA A 18 24.90 14.45 -6.69
C ALA A 18 23.69 14.52 -5.74
N THR A 19 23.25 15.73 -5.40
CA THR A 19 21.97 15.96 -4.73
C THR A 19 20.93 16.27 -5.80
N PRO A 20 19.75 15.62 -5.80
CA PRO A 20 18.65 16.07 -6.64
C PRO A 20 17.96 17.26 -5.95
N SER A 21 18.09 18.44 -6.54
CA SER A 21 17.28 19.61 -6.20
C SER A 21 15.86 19.39 -6.69
N HIS A 22 14.97 18.94 -5.80
CA HIS A 22 13.53 18.95 -6.07
C HIS A 22 13.04 20.40 -6.10
N ALA A 23 12.75 20.87 -7.31
CA ALA A 23 12.03 22.11 -7.57
C ALA A 23 10.61 22.01 -6.98
N ARG A 24 10.30 22.89 -6.03
CA ARG A 24 8.96 23.09 -5.50
C ARG A 24 8.19 23.98 -6.49
N HIS A 25 7.24 23.41 -7.22
CA HIS A 25 6.19 24.22 -7.85
C HIS A 25 5.25 24.73 -6.75
N ARG A 26 5.38 26.02 -6.45
CA ARG A 26 4.52 26.81 -5.58
C ARG A 26 3.70 27.70 -6.51
N SER A 27 2.44 27.37 -6.72
CA SER A 27 1.50 28.20 -7.47
C SER A 27 0.58 28.88 -6.47
N THR A 28 0.82 30.16 -6.24
CA THR A 28 -0.10 31.08 -5.57
C THR A 28 -0.58 32.05 -6.64
N ASP A 29 -1.76 31.80 -7.20
CA ASP A 29 -2.52 32.83 -7.91
C ASP A 29 -3.87 32.95 -7.23
N ALA A 30 -3.91 33.83 -6.23
CA ALA A 30 -5.14 34.41 -5.74
C ALA A 30 -5.34 35.72 -6.51
N SER A 31 -6.25 35.71 -7.48
CA SER A 31 -6.79 36.92 -8.10
C SER A 31 -8.30 36.84 -8.09
N SER A 32 -8.86 37.65 -7.21
CA SER A 32 -10.26 38.06 -7.17
C SER A 32 -10.61 38.85 -8.42
N SER A 33 -11.58 38.39 -9.20
CA SER A 33 -12.38 39.27 -10.05
C SER A 33 -13.82 38.76 -10.14
N SER A 34 -14.71 39.72 -9.92
CA SER A 34 -16.15 39.65 -9.87
C SER A 34 -16.78 39.28 -11.21
N ALA A 35 -17.79 38.41 -11.13
CA ALA A 35 -19.00 38.30 -11.94
C ALA A 35 -18.92 38.61 -13.45
N THR A 36 -19.06 37.55 -14.26
CA THR A 36 -19.94 37.55 -15.43
C THR A 36 -20.76 36.26 -15.44
N ALA A 37 -22.07 36.42 -15.25
CA ALA A 37 -23.04 35.36 -15.45
C ALA A 37 -23.10 35.05 -16.96
N ALA A 38 -22.29 34.08 -17.40
CA ALA A 38 -22.42 33.48 -18.72
C ALA A 38 -23.29 32.24 -18.60
N SER A 39 -24.53 32.37 -19.07
CA SER A 39 -25.46 31.28 -19.35
C SER A 39 -24.83 30.32 -20.38
N SER A 40 -24.07 29.32 -19.92
CA SER A 40 -23.66 28.19 -20.75
C SER A 40 -24.61 27.03 -20.52
N SER A 41 -25.51 26.86 -21.49
CA SER A 41 -26.19 25.62 -21.89
C SER A 41 -25.71 24.37 -21.16
N GLN A 42 -26.63 23.75 -20.42
CA GLN A 42 -26.52 22.37 -19.96
C GLN A 42 -26.45 21.45 -21.19
N SER A 43 -25.26 21.27 -21.76
CA SER A 43 -24.98 20.09 -22.55
C SER A 43 -24.99 18.93 -21.57
N LYS A 44 -26.13 18.24 -21.50
CA LYS A 44 -26.22 16.86 -21.02
C LYS A 44 -25.09 16.12 -21.73
N LEU A 45 -24.00 15.87 -21.01
CA LEU A 45 -22.96 14.99 -21.49
C LEU A 45 -23.62 13.61 -21.58
N ASP A 46 -23.97 13.21 -22.79
CA ASP A 46 -24.37 11.85 -23.14
C ASP A 46 -23.11 10.97 -22.99
N VAL A 47 -22.68 10.79 -21.74
CA VAL A 47 -21.63 9.84 -21.37
C VAL A 47 -22.29 8.49 -21.45
N LYS A 48 -22.31 7.91 -22.65
CA LYS A 48 -22.55 6.47 -22.79
C LYS A 48 -21.52 5.78 -21.88
N PRO A 49 -21.94 4.97 -20.90
CA PRO A 49 -20.99 4.28 -20.04
C PRO A 49 -20.11 3.42 -20.95
N GLN A 50 -18.85 3.79 -21.07
CA GLN A 50 -17.83 2.93 -21.66
C GLN A 50 -17.84 1.67 -20.79
N SER A 51 -18.36 0.58 -21.34
CA SER A 51 -18.68 -0.65 -20.59
C SER A 51 -17.46 -1.33 -19.97
N THR A 52 -16.26 -0.91 -20.36
CA THR A 52 -14.99 -1.48 -19.89
C THR A 52 -14.24 -0.47 -19.02
N LEU A 53 -14.19 -0.77 -17.72
CA LEU A 53 -13.36 -0.05 -16.78
C LEU A 53 -11.88 -0.40 -17.04
N PRO A 54 -10.96 0.58 -17.01
CA PRO A 54 -9.52 0.30 -17.03
C PRO A 54 -9.12 -0.63 -15.87
N ASP A 55 -8.17 -1.53 -16.13
CA ASP A 55 -7.68 -2.51 -15.16
C ASP A 55 -7.21 -1.86 -13.84
N ASP A 56 -6.59 -0.68 -13.91
CA ASP A 56 -6.16 0.06 -12.71
C ASP A 56 -7.34 0.46 -11.82
N LYS A 57 -8.48 0.84 -12.40
CA LYS A 57 -9.68 1.16 -11.63
C LYS A 57 -10.28 -0.10 -11.01
N MET A 58 -10.25 -1.22 -11.72
CA MET A 58 -10.70 -2.51 -11.18
C MET A 58 -9.85 -2.98 -10.00
N ARG A 59 -8.53 -2.81 -10.05
CA ARG A 59 -7.62 -3.08 -8.93
C ARG A 59 -7.98 -2.26 -7.69
N VAL A 60 -8.24 -0.96 -7.86
CA VAL A 60 -8.66 -0.08 -6.77
C VAL A 60 -10.01 -0.51 -6.20
N LEU A 61 -10.97 -0.87 -7.06
CA LEU A 61 -12.29 -1.34 -6.63
C LEU A 61 -12.21 -2.64 -5.83
N VAL A 62 -11.39 -3.61 -6.26
CA VAL A 62 -11.16 -4.85 -5.49
C VAL A 62 -10.54 -4.54 -4.13
N ASN A 63 -9.57 -3.62 -4.06
CA ASN A 63 -9.00 -3.20 -2.79
C ASN A 63 -10.04 -2.50 -1.90
N LEU A 64 -10.90 -1.66 -2.47
CA LEU A 64 -12.00 -1.01 -1.74
C LEU A 64 -13.00 -2.03 -1.21
N TYR A 65 -13.33 -3.06 -2.01
CA TYR A 65 -14.17 -4.17 -1.60
C TYR A 65 -13.56 -4.92 -0.40
N HIS A 66 -12.27 -5.21 -0.44
CA HIS A 66 -11.57 -5.85 0.68
C HIS A 66 -11.55 -4.99 1.95
N GLN A 67 -11.61 -3.66 1.82
CA GLN A 67 -11.70 -2.72 2.94
C GLN A 67 -13.13 -2.51 3.44
N SER A 68 -14.14 -2.84 2.63
CA SER A 68 -15.55 -2.53 2.90
C SER A 68 -16.10 -3.14 4.18
N GLY A 69 -15.56 -4.28 4.63
CA GLY A 69 -15.93 -4.88 5.92
C GLY A 69 -15.61 -3.99 7.14
N SER A 70 -14.75 -2.98 6.98
CA SER A 70 -14.44 -2.00 8.03
C SER A 70 -15.27 -0.71 7.92
N PHE A 71 -16.06 -0.55 6.86
CA PHE A 71 -16.82 0.69 6.64
C PHE A 71 -17.95 0.84 7.66
N ILE A 72 -18.25 2.12 7.94
CA ILE A 72 -19.31 2.48 8.87
C ILE A 72 -20.64 2.42 8.10
N THR A 73 -21.49 1.48 8.49
CA THR A 73 -22.87 1.37 8.03
C THR A 73 -23.82 1.90 9.10
N LYS A 74 -25.08 2.19 8.73
CA LYS A 74 -26.08 2.66 9.70
C LYS A 74 -26.28 1.68 10.86
N GLU A 75 -26.21 0.39 10.57
CA GLU A 75 -26.36 -0.71 11.52
C GLU A 75 -25.18 -0.79 12.49
N ASN A 76 -23.96 -0.53 12.02
CA ASN A 76 -22.74 -0.63 12.83
C ASN A 76 -22.32 0.71 13.46
N LEU A 77 -23.06 1.80 13.22
CA LEU A 77 -22.65 3.15 13.59
C LEU A 77 -22.59 3.33 15.11
N SER A 78 -23.63 2.90 15.84
CA SER A 78 -23.67 2.98 17.31
C SER A 78 -22.48 2.29 17.94
N ASP A 79 -22.23 1.05 17.53
CA ASP A 79 -21.19 0.20 18.10
C ASP A 79 -19.80 0.77 17.81
N ARG A 80 -19.62 1.39 16.65
CA ARG A 80 -18.38 2.08 16.26
C ARG A 80 -18.16 3.37 17.05
N ILE A 81 -19.23 4.13 17.34
CA ILE A 81 -19.18 5.30 18.22
C ILE A 81 -18.77 4.85 19.62
N ASP A 82 -19.46 3.86 20.19
CA ASP A 82 -19.15 3.35 21.52
C ASP A 82 -17.73 2.79 21.59
N GLN A 83 -17.28 2.04 20.57
CA GLN A 83 -15.91 1.58 20.49
C GLN A 83 -14.89 2.73 20.46
N ALA A 84 -15.17 3.79 19.70
CA ALA A 84 -14.27 4.92 19.55
C ALA A 84 -14.18 5.76 20.83
N PHE A 85 -15.32 6.00 21.50
CA PHE A 85 -15.40 6.91 22.64
C PHE A 85 -15.29 6.20 24.01
N ALA A 86 -15.83 5.00 24.18
CA ALA A 86 -15.79 4.28 25.46
C ALA A 86 -14.51 3.46 25.68
N LYS A 87 -13.84 2.99 24.61
CA LYS A 87 -12.58 2.21 24.72
C LYS A 87 -11.32 3.06 24.51
N ALA A 88 -11.43 4.39 24.61
CA ALA A 88 -10.32 5.30 24.42
C ALA A 88 -9.22 5.12 25.49
N LYS A 89 -8.32 4.15 25.27
CA LYS A 89 -6.92 4.33 25.67
C LYS A 89 -6.49 5.64 25.02
N HIS A 90 -5.96 6.60 25.78
CA HIS A 90 -5.54 7.93 25.33
C HIS A 90 -4.88 7.92 23.93
N ILE A 91 -5.71 8.03 22.90
CA ILE A 91 -5.31 8.14 21.50
C ILE A 91 -5.71 9.56 21.18
N THR A 92 -4.77 10.48 21.39
CA THR A 92 -4.82 11.77 20.71
C THR A 92 -4.96 11.51 19.20
N VAL A 93 -5.54 12.44 18.46
CA VAL A 93 -5.85 12.33 17.02
C VAL A 93 -4.64 11.87 16.17
N LEU A 94 -3.42 11.98 16.69
CA LEU A 94 -2.16 11.54 16.06
C LEU A 94 -1.64 10.17 16.50
N GLY A 95 -2.36 9.42 17.34
CA GLY A 95 -1.82 8.25 18.04
C GLY A 95 -0.89 8.68 19.20
N PRO A 96 -0.42 7.73 20.04
CA PRO A 96 0.60 8.03 21.03
C PRO A 96 1.84 8.55 20.30
N GLU A 97 2.14 9.84 20.46
CA GLU A 97 3.32 10.43 19.85
C GLU A 97 4.56 9.68 20.35
N SER A 98 5.33 9.14 19.41
CA SER A 98 6.61 8.52 19.74
C SER A 98 7.54 9.61 20.27
N THR A 99 7.95 9.51 21.53
CA THR A 99 8.89 10.46 22.13
C THR A 99 10.17 10.56 21.28
N LEU A 100 10.78 11.74 21.22
CA LEU A 100 12.03 11.97 20.48
C LEU A 100 13.12 10.95 20.84
N ARG A 101 13.21 10.59 22.13
CA ARG A 101 14.12 9.56 22.64
C ARG A 101 13.82 8.18 22.03
N SER A 102 12.56 7.79 21.93
CA SER A 102 12.18 6.51 21.31
C SER A 102 12.56 6.44 19.83
N LEU A 103 12.42 7.57 19.10
CA LEU A 103 12.81 7.67 17.71
C LEU A 103 14.32 7.58 17.53
N GLN A 104 15.10 8.24 18.40
CA GLN A 104 16.56 8.13 18.41
C GLN A 104 17.01 6.68 18.61
N VAL A 105 16.44 5.98 19.59
CA VAL A 105 16.73 4.56 19.85
C VAL A 105 16.40 3.70 18.62
N GLN A 106 15.25 3.93 17.96
CA GLN A 106 14.91 3.20 16.73
C GLN A 106 15.90 3.47 15.60
N VAL A 107 16.37 4.72 15.44
CA VAL A 107 17.36 5.07 14.41
C VAL A 107 18.71 4.40 14.69
N GLU A 108 19.18 4.44 15.94
CA GLU A 108 20.41 3.78 16.35
C GLU A 108 20.33 2.26 16.16
N GLN A 109 19.21 1.65 16.53
CA GLN A 109 18.96 0.23 16.33
C GLN A 109 18.97 -0.15 14.85
N ARG A 110 18.36 0.67 13.97
CA ARG A 110 18.43 0.45 12.51
C ARG A 110 19.84 0.59 11.96
N ARG A 111 20.68 1.46 12.55
CA ARG A 111 22.08 1.63 12.15
C ARG A 111 22.97 0.48 12.62
N ALA A 112 22.66 -0.11 13.77
CA ALA A 112 23.36 -1.26 14.32
C ALA A 112 23.02 -2.57 13.59
N ASN A 113 21.81 -2.65 13.02
CA ASN A 113 21.40 -3.83 12.27
C ASN A 113 22.17 -3.93 10.94
N PRO A 114 22.60 -5.15 10.54
CA PRO A 114 23.29 -5.35 9.27
C PRO A 114 22.39 -4.96 8.09
N LYS A 115 22.95 -4.29 7.08
CA LYS A 115 22.23 -3.87 5.86
C LYS A 115 21.64 -5.04 5.07
N PHE A 116 22.18 -6.23 5.28
CA PHE A 116 21.75 -7.49 4.70
C PHE A 116 21.45 -8.46 5.86
N GLY A 117 20.17 -8.77 6.05
CA GLY A 117 19.71 -9.66 7.12
C GLY A 117 18.49 -9.08 7.84
N THR A 118 17.49 -9.92 8.13
CA THR A 118 16.36 -9.55 8.97
C THR A 118 16.80 -9.66 10.43
N SER A 119 16.80 -8.56 11.18
CA SER A 119 16.88 -8.67 12.65
C SER A 119 15.64 -9.43 13.13
N ASN A 120 15.83 -10.59 13.77
CA ASN A 120 14.80 -11.38 14.43
C ASN A 120 14.25 -10.63 15.66
N GLN A 121 13.63 -9.48 15.47
CA GLN A 121 12.83 -8.89 16.53
C GLN A 121 11.50 -9.62 16.55
N ALA A 122 11.29 -10.40 17.60
CA ALA A 122 10.00 -10.97 17.91
C ALA A 122 9.00 -9.82 18.08
N THR A 123 8.06 -9.68 17.16
CA THR A 123 6.89 -8.83 17.36
C THR A 123 6.15 -9.37 18.58
N PRO A 124 5.88 -8.54 19.61
CA PRO A 124 5.18 -9.01 20.79
C PRO A 124 3.80 -9.53 20.37
N TYR A 125 3.53 -10.79 20.73
CA TYR A 125 2.25 -11.44 20.52
C TYR A 125 1.16 -10.65 21.27
N ARG A 126 0.17 -10.13 20.54
CA ARG A 126 -1.06 -9.61 21.15
C ARG A 126 -2.10 -10.73 21.15
N GLU A 127 -2.62 -11.01 22.33
CA GLU A 127 -3.62 -12.04 22.57
C GLU A 127 -4.86 -11.78 21.69
N GLY A 128 -5.22 -12.75 20.84
CA GLY A 128 -6.31 -12.66 19.85
C GLY A 128 -5.88 -12.40 18.39
N GLU A 129 -4.60 -12.15 18.12
CA GLU A 129 -4.10 -11.92 16.76
C GLU A 129 -3.63 -13.26 16.14
N LEU A 130 -4.32 -13.74 15.09
CA LEU A 130 -3.91 -14.96 14.40
C LEU A 130 -2.48 -14.79 13.87
N TRP A 131 -1.64 -15.81 14.02
CA TRP A 131 -0.26 -15.83 13.49
C TRP A 131 -0.18 -15.44 12.00
N SER A 132 -1.28 -15.58 11.26
CA SER A 132 -1.41 -15.17 9.85
C SER A 132 -1.36 -13.66 9.61
N ASP A 133 -1.66 -12.85 10.62
CA ASP A 133 -1.96 -11.43 10.45
C ASP A 133 -0.74 -10.54 10.73
N LEU A 134 0.15 -11.00 11.62
CA LEU A 134 1.43 -10.37 11.94
C LEU A 134 2.59 -10.84 11.05
N ARG A 135 2.30 -11.18 9.79
CA ARG A 135 3.34 -11.53 8.80
C ARG A 135 4.34 -10.37 8.64
N PRO A 136 5.66 -10.64 8.68
CA PRO A 136 6.65 -9.60 8.39
C PRO A 136 6.47 -9.06 6.97
N ILE A 137 6.86 -7.81 6.76
CA ILE A 137 6.69 -7.07 5.48
C ILE A 137 7.21 -7.88 4.29
N ARG A 138 8.33 -8.60 4.48
CA ARG A 138 8.92 -9.44 3.45
C ARG A 138 8.03 -10.61 3.04
N GLU A 139 7.41 -11.30 3.98
CA GLU A 139 6.50 -12.40 3.66
C GLU A 139 5.26 -11.90 2.91
N ARG A 140 4.75 -10.73 3.28
CA ARG A 140 3.65 -10.09 2.53
C ARG A 140 4.06 -9.80 1.10
N ALA A 141 5.25 -9.23 0.89
CA ALA A 141 5.77 -8.98 -0.46
C ALA A 141 5.91 -10.27 -1.27
N VAL A 142 6.45 -11.34 -0.68
CA VAL A 142 6.56 -12.65 -1.35
C VAL A 142 5.19 -13.19 -1.73
N LEU A 143 4.21 -13.15 -0.82
CA LEU A 143 2.86 -13.62 -1.10
C LEU A 143 2.17 -12.82 -2.20
N THR A 144 2.34 -11.50 -2.20
CA THR A 144 1.84 -10.64 -3.27
C THR A 144 2.49 -10.98 -4.61
N THR A 145 3.80 -11.21 -4.65
CA THR A 145 4.50 -11.51 -5.90
C THR A 145 4.22 -12.92 -6.43
N LEU A 146 4.13 -13.92 -5.55
CA LEU A 146 4.04 -15.32 -5.96
C LEU A 146 2.59 -15.76 -6.18
N PHE A 147 1.67 -15.24 -5.37
CA PHE A 147 0.28 -15.67 -5.37
C PHE A 147 -0.70 -14.54 -5.72
N GLY A 148 -0.21 -13.32 -6.03
CA GLY A 148 -1.07 -12.18 -6.34
C GLY A 148 -2.00 -11.76 -5.20
N MET A 149 -1.66 -12.10 -3.95
CA MET A 149 -2.50 -11.81 -2.78
C MET A 149 -2.25 -10.41 -2.25
N VAL A 150 -3.31 -9.73 -1.83
CA VAL A 150 -3.27 -8.39 -1.22
C VAL A 150 -3.74 -8.47 0.24
N GLY A 151 -2.98 -7.86 1.14
CA GLY A 151 -3.35 -7.72 2.55
C GLY A 151 -3.46 -9.05 3.30
N ARG A 152 -4.62 -9.27 3.94
CA ARG A 152 -4.91 -10.43 4.81
C ARG A 152 -5.35 -11.64 4.01
N ARG A 153 -4.51 -12.10 3.07
CA ARG A 153 -4.76 -13.30 2.24
C ARG A 153 -5.95 -13.17 1.29
N LEU A 154 -6.25 -11.96 0.84
CA LEU A 154 -7.32 -11.76 -0.14
C LEU A 154 -6.73 -11.78 -1.54
N PRO A 155 -7.38 -12.41 -2.53
CA PRO A 155 -6.88 -12.44 -3.90
C PRO A 155 -6.92 -11.01 -4.49
N GLY A 156 -5.86 -10.64 -5.20
CA GLY A 156 -5.82 -9.42 -6.00
C GLY A 156 -6.64 -9.56 -7.28
N TYR A 157 -6.91 -8.43 -7.93
CA TYR A 157 -7.65 -8.39 -9.19
C TYR A 157 -7.03 -9.26 -10.29
N ASP A 158 -5.69 -9.28 -10.40
CA ASP A 158 -5.00 -10.03 -11.46
C ASP A 158 -5.28 -11.54 -11.35
N VAL A 159 -5.33 -12.06 -10.12
CA VAL A 159 -5.68 -13.46 -9.84
C VAL A 159 -7.13 -13.75 -10.21
N LEU A 160 -8.04 -12.83 -9.88
CA LEU A 160 -9.45 -12.96 -10.22
C LEU A 160 -9.69 -12.96 -11.73
N LYS A 161 -8.95 -12.12 -12.46
CA LYS A 161 -9.01 -12.04 -13.92
C LYS A 161 -8.51 -13.34 -14.57
N GLU A 162 -7.42 -13.91 -14.07
CA GLU A 162 -6.90 -15.21 -14.56
C GLU A 162 -7.89 -16.36 -14.31
N GLU A 163 -8.51 -16.42 -13.13
CA GLU A 163 -9.52 -17.44 -12.83
C GLU A 163 -10.79 -17.27 -13.68
N GLU A 164 -11.23 -16.03 -13.91
CA GLU A 164 -12.36 -15.74 -14.80
C GLU A 164 -12.09 -16.29 -16.21
N GLU A 165 -10.90 -16.05 -16.77
CA GLU A 165 -10.49 -16.57 -18.07
C GLU A 165 -10.44 -18.11 -18.09
N ARG A 166 -9.91 -18.72 -17.02
CA ARG A 166 -9.86 -20.18 -16.88
C ARG A 166 -11.27 -20.79 -16.85
N ILE A 167 -12.20 -20.18 -16.13
CA ILE A 167 -13.60 -20.65 -16.05
C ILE A 167 -14.28 -20.51 -17.40
N LYS A 168 -14.13 -19.37 -18.08
CA LYS A 168 -14.71 -19.14 -19.42
C LYS A 168 -14.22 -20.18 -20.43
N ARG A 169 -12.94 -20.55 -20.39
CA ARG A 169 -12.39 -21.60 -21.24
C ARG A 169 -13.05 -22.96 -20.99
N LYS A 170 -13.15 -23.37 -19.73
CA LYS A 170 -13.81 -24.64 -19.35
C LYS A 170 -15.27 -24.71 -19.76
N LEU A 171 -16.00 -23.59 -19.64
CA LEU A 171 -17.40 -23.51 -20.06
C LEU A 171 -17.54 -23.70 -21.57
N LYS A 172 -16.65 -23.07 -22.35
CA LYS A 172 -16.64 -23.21 -23.81
C LYS A 172 -16.33 -24.64 -24.25
N GLU A 173 -15.33 -25.27 -23.65
CA GLU A 173 -14.97 -26.67 -23.92
C GLU A 173 -16.13 -27.63 -23.57
N ALA A 174 -16.85 -27.38 -22.47
CA ALA A 174 -18.01 -28.18 -22.09
C ALA A 174 -19.20 -28.02 -23.06
N GLU A 175 -19.41 -26.81 -23.60
CA GLU A 175 -20.44 -26.54 -24.60
C GLU A 175 -20.14 -27.21 -25.93
N GLU A 176 -18.87 -27.20 -26.36
CA GLU A 176 -18.42 -27.89 -27.57
C GLU A 176 -18.55 -29.42 -27.43
N ALA A 177 -18.17 -29.99 -26.28
CA ALA A 177 -18.35 -31.42 -26.01
C ALA A 177 -19.82 -31.86 -25.99
N GLN A 178 -20.74 -30.98 -25.58
CA GLN A 178 -22.18 -31.23 -25.65
C GLN A 178 -22.77 -31.12 -27.06
N ARG A 179 -22.13 -30.37 -27.97
CA ARG A 179 -22.58 -30.25 -29.37
C ARG A 179 -22.12 -31.43 -30.24
N ASP A 180 -21.01 -32.05 -29.88
CA ASP A 180 -20.42 -33.17 -30.62
C ASP A 180 -20.95 -34.55 -30.15
N SER A 181 -21.90 -34.57 -29.21
CA SER A 181 -22.60 -35.78 -28.71
C SER A 181 -24.03 -35.86 -29.23
#